data_AF-A0A151T516-F1
#
_entry.id   AF-A0A151T516-F1
#
_cell.length_a   1.000
_cell.length_b   1.000
_cell.length_c   1.000
_cell.angle_alpha   90.00
_cell.angle_beta   90.00
_cell.angle_gamma   90.00
#
_symmetry.space_group_name_H-M   'P 1'
#
loop_
_entity.id
_entity.type
_entity.pdbx_description
1 polymer ?
#
loop_
_entity_poly.entity_id
_entity_poly.type
_entity_poly.pdbx_seq_one_letter_code
_entity_poly.pdbx_strand_id
1 'polypeptide(L)'
;MSCLFSVVSQSIFTRIVTLKSTKAIWDFLKQEYEGNERVKGMQVLNLIREFEMQWMKELERVKEYSDRLLSIVNKVRLHGTEFSNTRIVQKILVTLP
;
A
#
# COMPACT_ATOMS: atom_id res chain seq x y z
N MET A 1 -14.58 26.48 9.50
CA MET A 1 -13.13 26.69 9.74
C MET A 1 -12.68 26.10 11.07
N SER A 2 -13.47 26.20 12.15
CA SER A 2 -13.05 25.88 13.53
C SER A 2 -12.83 24.39 13.84
N CYS A 3 -13.51 23.46 13.16
CA CYS A 3 -13.52 22.04 13.52
C CYS A 3 -12.28 21.26 13.05
N LEU A 4 -11.57 21.73 12.01
CA LEU A 4 -10.38 21.04 11.48
C LEU A 4 -9.13 21.25 12.34
N PHE A 5 -9.10 22.35 13.11
CA PHE A 5 -7.95 22.72 13.92
C PHE A 5 -7.90 22.01 15.28
N SER A 6 -9.05 21.57 15.81
CA SER A 6 -9.15 20.94 17.13
C SER A 6 -8.68 19.48 17.20
N VAL A 7 -8.39 18.86 16.05
CA VAL A 7 -8.07 17.42 15.94
C VAL A 7 -6.59 17.17 15.65
N VAL A 8 -5.83 18.21 15.31
CA VAL A 8 -4.43 18.09 14.89
C VAL A 8 -3.46 18.46 16.02
N SER A 9 -2.27 17.87 16.02
CA SER A 9 -1.22 18.22 16.98
C SER A 9 -0.75 19.67 16.80
N GLN A 10 -0.13 20.24 17.85
CA GLN A 10 0.39 21.61 17.81
C GLN A 10 1.40 21.85 16.66
N SER A 11 2.18 20.83 16.30
CA SER A 11 3.16 20.90 15.19
C SER A 11 2.51 20.88 13.81
N ILE A 12 1.37 20.22 13.65
CA ILE A 12 0.58 20.21 12.42
C ILE A 12 -0.20 21.51 12.31
N PHE A 13 -0.76 21.98 13.44
CA PHE A 13 -1.51 23.23 13.54
C PHE A 13 -0.71 24.43 13.04
N THR A 14 0.54 24.59 13.48
CA THR A 14 1.42 25.70 13.03
C THR A 14 1.73 25.65 11.54
N ARG A 15 1.72 24.46 10.92
CA ARG A 15 1.89 24.30 9.47
C ARG A 15 0.61 24.66 8.71
N ILE A 16 -0.56 24.21 9.18
CA ILE A 16 -1.84 24.47 8.49
C ILE A 16 -2.40 25.88 8.68
N VAL A 17 -2.10 26.56 9.80
CA VAL A 17 -2.60 27.93 10.07
C VAL A 17 -2.07 28.96 9.07
N THR A 18 -0.95 28.65 8.40
CA THR A 18 -0.38 29.49 7.34
C THR A 18 -1.10 29.36 5.99
N LEU A 19 -1.98 28.36 5.84
CA LEU A 19 -2.70 28.09 4.60
C LEU A 19 -4.00 28.89 4.53
N LYS A 20 -4.23 29.58 3.40
CA LYS A 20 -5.30 30.58 3.26
C LYS A 20 -6.68 30.01 2.91
N SER A 21 -6.81 28.72 2.62
CA SER A 21 -8.09 28.11 2.23
C SER A 21 -8.31 26.76 2.89
N THR A 22 -9.58 26.44 3.16
CA THR A 22 -9.99 25.14 3.70
C THR A 22 -9.57 23.98 2.81
N LYS A 23 -9.58 24.18 1.48
CA LYS A 23 -9.08 23.19 0.52
C LYS A 23 -7.59 22.93 0.68
N ALA A 24 -6.77 23.98 0.79
CA ALA A 24 -5.32 23.82 0.99
C ALA A 24 -4.99 23.11 2.31
N ILE A 25 -5.72 23.44 3.38
CA ILE A 25 -5.60 22.76 4.67
C ILE A 25 -5.96 21.28 4.54
N TRP A 26 -7.07 20.96 3.87
CA TRP A 26 -7.50 19.59 3.63
C TRP A 26 -6.49 18.80 2.79
N ASP A 27 -6.01 19.36 1.67
CA ASP A 27 -5.03 18.73 0.80
C ASP A 27 -3.69 18.47 1.52
N PHE A 28 -3.25 19.42 2.37
CA PHE A 28 -2.08 19.25 3.23
C PHE A 28 -2.27 18.12 4.25
N LEU A 29 -3.39 18.12 4.98
CA LEU A 29 -3.68 17.07 5.95
C LEU A 29 -3.76 15.70 5.28
N LYS A 30 -4.37 15.64 4.09
CA LYS A 30 -4.40 14.43 3.27
C LYS A 30 -2.99 13.95 2.93
N GLN A 31 -2.12 14.83 2.46
CA GLN A 31 -0.74 14.50 2.14
C GLN A 31 0.08 14.04 3.37
N GLU A 32 -0.12 14.69 4.51
CA GLU A 32 0.64 14.43 5.73
C GLU A 32 0.22 13.13 6.42
N TYR A 33 -1.07 12.81 6.41
CA TYR A 33 -1.62 11.64 7.13
C TYR A 33 -1.87 10.42 6.25
N GLU A 34 -2.27 10.58 4.98
CA GLU A 34 -2.39 9.45 4.05
C GLU A 34 -1.04 9.10 3.42
N GLY A 35 -0.02 9.95 3.58
CA GLY A 35 1.28 9.86 2.90
C GLY A 35 1.24 10.42 1.47
N ASN A 36 2.40 10.68 0.89
CA ASN A 36 2.51 11.05 -0.52
C ASN A 36 2.07 9.84 -1.36
N GLU A 37 1.16 10.02 -2.31
CA GLU A 37 0.76 8.97 -3.28
C GLU A 37 1.97 8.26 -3.91
N ARG A 38 3.11 8.94 -4.03
CA ARG A 38 4.40 8.34 -4.44
C ARG A 38 4.89 7.24 -3.50
N VAL A 39 4.74 7.41 -2.19
CA VAL A 39 5.15 6.42 -1.16
C VAL A 39 4.24 5.20 -1.22
N LYS A 40 2.91 5.40 -1.33
CA LYS A 40 1.95 4.29 -1.54
C LYS A 40 2.29 3.53 -2.83
N GLY A 41 2.52 4.24 -3.93
CA GLY A 41 2.94 3.64 -5.19
C GLY A 41 4.24 2.85 -5.08
N MET A 42 5.24 3.37 -4.37
CA MET A 42 6.50 2.67 -4.13
C MET A 42 6.31 1.38 -3.31
N GLN A 43 5.44 1.40 -2.29
CA GLN A 43 5.09 0.21 -1.51
C GLN A 43 4.45 -0.87 -2.39
N VAL A 44 3.50 -0.49 -3.24
CA VAL A 44 2.88 -1.40 -4.21
C VAL A 44 3.92 -1.98 -5.16
N LEU A 45 4.81 -1.16 -5.73
CA LEU A 45 5.87 -1.63 -6.62
C LEU A 45 6.82 -2.62 -5.93
N ASN A 46 7.18 -2.37 -4.66
CA ASN A 46 8.02 -3.27 -3.89
C ASN A 46 7.32 -4.62 -3.64
N LEU A 47 6.02 -4.62 -3.32
CA LEU A 47 5.23 -5.85 -3.16
C LEU A 47 5.11 -6.63 -4.47
N ILE A 48 4.89 -5.95 -5.60
CA ILE A 48 4.86 -6.59 -6.92
C ILE A 48 6.23 -7.23 -7.22
N ARG A 49 7.33 -6.54 -6.92
CA ARG A 49 8.69 -7.09 -7.07
C ARG A 49 8.89 -8.31 -6.17
N GLU A 50 8.46 -8.25 -4.91
CA GLU A 50 8.53 -9.37 -3.97
C GLU A 50 7.76 -10.58 -4.51
N PHE A 51 6.53 -10.38 -5.01
CA PHE A 51 5.72 -11.40 -5.66
C PHE A 51 6.45 -12.04 -6.84
N GLU A 52 7.06 -11.22 -7.71
CA GLU A 52 7.76 -11.75 -8.88
C GLU A 52 9.03 -12.54 -8.54
N MET A 53 9.66 -12.23 -7.41
CA MET A 53 10.83 -12.95 -6.90
C MET A 53 10.49 -14.24 -6.15
N GLN A 54 9.20 -14.60 -6.03
CA GLN A 54 8.84 -15.85 -5.37
C GLN A 54 9.05 -17.07 -6.27
N TRP A 55 9.63 -18.11 -5.70
CA TRP A 55 9.66 -19.48 -6.21
C TRP A 55 9.35 -20.45 -5.08
N MET A 56 8.76 -21.60 -5.41
CA MET A 56 8.52 -22.64 -4.43
C MET A 56 9.85 -23.28 -4.02
N LYS A 57 10.03 -23.51 -2.72
CA LYS A 57 11.23 -24.21 -2.23
C LYS A 57 11.04 -25.72 -2.38
N GLU A 58 12.14 -26.46 -2.54
CA GLU A 58 12.14 -27.90 -2.78
C GLU A 58 11.33 -28.72 -1.75
N LEU A 59 11.34 -28.29 -0.49
CA LEU A 59 10.65 -28.96 0.62
C LEU A 59 9.39 -28.22 1.11
N GLU A 60 9.03 -27.12 0.46
CA GLU A 60 7.81 -26.37 0.80
C GLU A 60 6.58 -27.12 0.27
N ARG A 61 5.44 -27.07 0.96
CA ARG A 61 4.19 -27.61 0.42
C ARG A 61 3.54 -26.60 -0.51
N VAL A 62 2.87 -27.09 -1.56
CA VAL A 62 2.16 -26.22 -2.53
C VAL A 62 1.21 -25.24 -1.83
N LYS A 63 0.51 -25.69 -0.78
CA LYS A 63 -0.37 -24.83 0.02
C LYS A 63 0.40 -23.69 0.71
N GLU A 64 1.54 -23.99 1.34
CA GLU A 64 2.37 -22.99 2.05
C GLU A 64 2.91 -21.93 1.07
N TYR A 65 3.37 -22.39 -0.11
CA TYR A 65 3.80 -21.52 -1.18
C TYR A 65 2.66 -20.61 -1.68
N SER A 66 1.48 -21.20 -1.92
CA SER A 66 0.29 -20.47 -2.37
C SER A 66 -0.17 -19.44 -1.34
N ASP A 67 -0.16 -19.80 -0.05
CA ASP A 67 -0.51 -18.89 1.05
C ASP A 67 0.45 -17.69 1.13
N ARG A 68 1.76 -17.90 0.90
CA ARG A 68 2.74 -16.79 0.82
C ARG A 68 2.45 -15.84 -0.34
N LEU A 69 2.19 -16.37 -1.54
CA LEU A 69 1.82 -15.54 -2.69
C LEU A 69 0.55 -14.73 -2.41
N LEU A 70 -0.48 -15.37 -1.86
CA LEU A 70 -1.74 -14.72 -1.50
C LEU A 70 -1.53 -13.63 -0.44
N SER A 71 -0.63 -13.84 0.53
CA SER A 71 -0.29 -12.82 1.52
C SER A 71 0.26 -11.54 0.88
N ILE A 72 1.16 -11.67 -0.11
CA ILE A 72 1.71 -10.51 -0.85
C ILE A 72 0.60 -9.83 -1.66
N VAL A 73 -0.22 -10.60 -2.37
CA VAL A 73 -1.34 -10.09 -3.18
C VAL A 73 -2.34 -9.33 -2.32
N ASN A 74 -2.68 -9.85 -1.14
CA ASN A 74 -3.61 -9.19 -0.23
C ASN A 74 -3.06 -7.84 0.23
N LYS A 75 -1.74 -7.72 0.48
CA LYS A 75 -1.12 -6.43 0.79
C LYS A 75 -1.24 -5.45 -0.38
N VAL A 76 -1.04 -5.90 -1.62
CA VAL A 76 -1.24 -5.05 -2.81
C VAL A 76 -2.69 -4.55 -2.90
N ARG A 77 -3.67 -5.42 -2.70
CA ARG A 77 -5.10 -5.09 -2.71
C ARG A 77 -5.49 -4.15 -1.58
N LEU A 78 -4.89 -4.28 -0.39
CA LEU A 78 -5.09 -3.36 0.73
C LEU A 78 -4.65 -1.92 0.41
N HIS A 79 -3.67 -1.76 -0.49
CA HIS A 79 -3.29 -0.44 -1.04
C HIS A 79 -4.21 0.03 -2.18
N GLY A 80 -5.36 -0.62 -2.40
CA GLY A 80 -6.34 -0.25 -3.42
C GLY A 80 -5.91 -0.57 -4.86
N THR A 81 -4.87 -1.37 -5.04
CA THR A 81 -4.39 -1.77 -6.37
C THR A 81 -4.98 -3.13 -6.76
N GLU A 82 -5.64 -3.17 -7.91
CA GLU A 82 -6.15 -4.41 -8.49
C GLU A 82 -5.01 -5.39 -8.81
N PHE A 83 -5.23 -6.66 -8.48
CA PHE A 83 -4.27 -7.74 -8.76
C PHE A 83 -5.04 -9.00 -9.15
N SER A 84 -4.90 -9.42 -10.41
CA SER A 84 -5.78 -10.43 -11.02
C SER A 84 -5.52 -11.84 -10.49
N ASN A 85 -6.59 -12.60 -10.25
CA ASN A 85 -6.49 -14.01 -9.85
C ASN A 85 -5.77 -14.86 -10.91
N THR A 86 -5.97 -14.56 -12.19
CA THR A 86 -5.28 -15.25 -13.30
C THR A 86 -3.76 -15.16 -13.18
N ARG A 87 -3.22 -13.98 -12.81
CA ARG A 87 -1.77 -13.81 -12.61
C ARG A 87 -1.25 -14.65 -11.44
N ILE A 88 -2.04 -14.78 -10.37
CA ILE A 88 -1.70 -15.60 -9.20
C ILE A 88 -1.62 -17.07 -9.60
N VAL A 89 -2.64 -17.57 -10.31
CA VAL A 89 -2.68 -18.96 -10.77
C VAL A 89 -1.52 -19.25 -11.72
N GLN A 90 -1.27 -18.35 -12.70
CA GLN A 90 -0.13 -18.49 -13.60
C GLN A 90 1.19 -18.51 -12.84
N LYS A 91 1.38 -17.61 -11.86
CA LYS A 91 2.59 -17.58 -11.03
C LYS A 91 2.81 -18.92 -10.35
N ILE A 92 1.79 -19.47 -9.70
CA ILE A 92 1.87 -20.78 -9.04
C ILE A 92 2.35 -21.83 -10.05
N LEU A 93 1.65 -21.98 -11.18
CA LEU A 93 1.95 -23.02 -12.17
C LEU A 93 3.37 -22.96 -12.73
N VAL A 94 3.94 -21.76 -12.91
CA VAL A 94 5.28 -21.60 -13.51
C VAL A 94 6.43 -21.67 -12.50
N THR A 95 6.14 -21.64 -11.20
CA THR A 95 7.16 -21.64 -10.14
C THR A 95 7.04 -22.81 -9.17
N LEU A 96 6.17 -23.78 -9.47
CA LEU A 96 6.25 -25.10 -8.86
C LEU A 96 7.56 -25.78 -9.30
N PRO A 97 8.12 -26.67 -8.46
CA PRO A 97 9.30 -27.47 -8.81
C PRO A 97 9.08 -28.37 -10.04
#